data_AF-A0A7K1YVS7-F1
#
_entry.id   AF-A0A7K1YVS7-F1
#
_cell.length_a   1.000
_cell.length_b   1.000
_cell.length_c   1.000
_cell.angle_alpha   90.00
_cell.angle_beta   90.00
_cell.angle_gamma   90.00
#
_symmetry.space_group_name_H-M   'P 1'
#
loop_
_entity.id
_entity.type
_entity.pdbx_description
1 polymer ?
#
loop_
_entity_poly.entity_id
_entity_poly.type
_entity_poly.pdbx_seq_one_letter_code
_entity_poly.pdbx_strand_id
1 'polypeptide(L)' 'MSTEESNNGPSGADEPGYAAAMAELEQILQELEGEDPDVDVLASRVERAANLIEICRRRITNAGIQVERVVAALESDTES' A
#
# COMPACT_ATOMS: atom_id res chain seq x y z
N MET A 1 0.71 15.41 -22.69
CA MET A 1 1.44 14.25 -22.12
C MET A 1 2.04 14.75 -20.83
N SER A 2 1.62 14.34 -19.64
CA SER A 2 0.98 13.09 -19.25
C SER A 2 0.03 13.34 -18.08
N THR A 3 -1.07 12.62 -18.09
CA THR A 3 -2.03 12.46 -16.99
C THR A 3 -1.35 11.76 -15.83
N GLU A 4 -1.54 12.22 -14.59
CA GLU A 4 -1.58 11.36 -13.39
C GLU A 4 -2.07 12.16 -12.18
N GLU A 5 -3.39 12.43 -12.17
CA GLU A 5 -4.13 12.58 -10.91
C GLU A 5 -4.17 11.21 -10.23
N SER A 6 -3.21 10.94 -9.34
CA SER A 6 -3.37 9.89 -8.31
C SER A 6 -3.72 10.57 -7.00
N ASN A 7 -5.02 10.78 -6.82
CA ASN A 7 -5.62 11.31 -5.62
C ASN A 7 -5.54 10.25 -4.51
N ASN A 8 -4.40 10.18 -3.81
CA ASN A 8 -4.26 9.38 -2.58
C ASN A 8 -4.77 10.22 -1.41
N GLY A 9 -5.97 9.90 -0.92
CA GLY A 9 -6.58 10.56 0.24
C GLY A 9 -5.66 10.51 1.49
N PRO A 10 -5.67 11.57 2.32
CA PRO A 10 -4.73 11.71 3.42
C PRO A 10 -5.23 10.92 4.63
N SER A 11 -4.64 9.75 4.87
CA SER A 11 -4.75 9.07 6.15
C SER A 11 -3.33 8.75 6.63
N GLY A 12 -2.82 9.61 7.51
CA GLY A 12 -1.48 9.56 8.10
C GLY A 12 -0.45 10.34 7.28
N ALA A 13 0.00 11.49 7.77
CA ALA A 13 0.95 12.37 7.07
C ALA A 13 2.35 11.74 6.82
N ASP A 14 2.61 10.55 7.38
CA ASP A 14 3.90 9.87 7.31
C ASP A 14 3.82 8.47 6.64
N GLU A 15 2.64 7.98 6.26
CA GLU A 15 2.49 6.65 5.65
C GLU A 15 2.25 6.71 4.13
N PRO A 16 3.06 6.01 3.31
CA PRO A 16 2.91 6.03 1.86
C PRO A 16 1.54 5.54 1.40
N GLY A 17 1.11 6.10 0.26
CA GLY A 17 0.02 5.58 -0.56
C GLY A 17 0.20 4.09 -0.87
N TYR A 18 -0.87 3.35 -1.19
CA TYR A 18 -0.73 1.94 -1.62
C TYR A 18 0.20 1.85 -2.83
N ALA A 19 -0.03 2.69 -3.85
CA ALA A 19 0.82 2.75 -5.04
C ALA A 19 2.27 3.14 -4.72
N ALA A 20 2.48 4.08 -3.80
CA ALA A 20 3.81 4.50 -3.38
C ALA A 20 4.55 3.40 -2.60
N ALA A 21 3.86 2.70 -1.71
CA ALA A 21 4.41 1.56 -0.98
C ALA A 21 4.78 0.41 -1.92
N MET A 22 3.97 0.15 -2.95
CA MET A 22 4.28 -0.84 -3.99
C MET A 22 5.51 -0.45 -4.81
N ALA A 23 5.63 0.81 -5.24
CA ALA A 23 6.80 1.29 -5.96
C ALA A 23 8.08 1.18 -5.13
N GLU A 24 8.01 1.49 -3.83
CA GLU A 24 9.15 1.35 -2.91
C GLU A 24 9.52 -0.13 -2.70
N LEU A 25 8.55 -1.04 -2.64
CA LEU A 25 8.81 -2.49 -2.57
C LEU A 25 9.53 -3.01 -3.82
N GLU A 26 9.14 -2.55 -5.01
CA GLU A 26 9.81 -2.92 -6.27
C GLU A 26 11.25 -2.41 -6.30
N GLN A 27 11.49 -1.19 -5.83
CA GLN A 27 12.85 -0.66 -5.71
C GLN A 27 13.69 -1.48 -4.73
N ILE A 28 13.14 -1.81 -3.56
CA ILE A 28 13.83 -2.68 -2.59
C ILE A 28 14.18 -4.01 -3.24
N LEU A 29 13.24 -4.65 -3.94
CA LEU A 29 13.49 -5.93 -4.61
C LEU A 29 14.63 -5.84 -5.63
N GLN A 30 14.67 -4.79 -6.46
CA GLN A 30 15.76 -4.56 -7.41
C GLN A 30 17.12 -4.40 -6.72
N GLU A 31 17.16 -3.73 -5.57
CA GLU A 31 18.39 -3.59 -4.78
C GLU A 31 18.85 -4.93 -4.17
N LEU A 32 17.91 -5.78 -3.74
CA LEU A 32 18.22 -7.12 -3.20
C LEU A 32 18.74 -8.08 -4.28
N GLU A 33 18.31 -7.91 -5.53
CA GLU A 33 18.72 -8.74 -6.68
C GLU A 33 20.05 -8.30 -7.32
N GLY A 34 20.67 -7.23 -6.77
CA GLY A 34 21.98 -6.74 -7.23
C GLY A 34 23.13 -7.72 -7.00
N GLU A 35 24.26 -7.47 -7.68
CA GLU A 35 25.38 -8.44 -7.75
C GLU A 35 26.26 -8.50 -6.49
N ASP A 36 26.18 -7.51 -5.58
CA ASP A 36 26.98 -7.51 -4.33
C ASP A 36 26.34 -6.67 -3.20
N PRO A 37 25.17 -7.07 -2.66
CA PRO A 37 24.52 -6.33 -1.60
C PRO A 37 25.11 -6.66 -0.22
N ASP A 38 25.46 -5.63 0.54
CA ASP A 38 25.91 -5.76 1.94
C ASP A 38 24.79 -6.39 2.79
N VAL A 39 25.12 -7.42 3.58
CA VAL A 39 24.17 -8.16 4.45
C VAL A 39 23.45 -7.24 5.44
N ASP A 40 24.13 -6.22 5.94
CA ASP A 40 23.51 -5.25 6.86
C ASP A 40 22.49 -4.36 6.13
N VAL A 41 22.78 -4.00 4.87
CA VAL A 41 21.85 -3.29 4.00
C VAL A 41 20.66 -4.18 3.66
N LEU A 42 20.88 -5.45 3.30
CA LEU A 42 19.80 -6.41 3.03
C LEU A 42 18.84 -6.51 4.22
N ALA A 43 19.36 -6.61 5.45
CA ALA A 43 18.55 -6.70 6.66
C ALA A 43 17.65 -5.47 6.85
N SER A 44 18.21 -4.26 6.74
CA SER A 44 17.43 -3.01 6.84
C SER A 44 16.38 -2.87 5.74
N ARG A 45 16.69 -3.30 4.52
CA ARG A 45 15.78 -3.24 3.37
C ARG A 45 14.62 -4.23 3.52
N VAL A 46 14.89 -5.43 4.03
CA VAL A 46 13.85 -6.43 4.34
C VAL A 46 12.94 -5.95 5.47
N GLU A 47 13.48 -5.32 6.51
CA GLU A 47 12.68 -4.72 7.59
C GLU A 47 11.74 -3.62 7.04
N ARG A 48 12.27 -2.74 6.17
CA ARG A 48 11.47 -1.73 5.49
C ARG A 48 10.38 -2.36 4.62
N ALA A 49 10.71 -3.39 3.85
CA ALA A 49 9.73 -4.10 3.03
C ALA A 49 8.61 -4.73 3.87
N ALA A 50 8.95 -5.32 5.02
CA ALA A 50 7.95 -5.87 5.94
C ALA A 50 6.97 -4.79 6.42
N ASN A 51 7.46 -3.60 6.79
CA ASN A 51 6.62 -2.48 7.19
C ASN A 51 5.68 -2.01 6.05
N LEU A 52 6.20 -1.89 4.82
CA LEU A 52 5.40 -1.53 3.65
C LEU A 52 4.29 -2.55 3.36
N ILE A 53 4.58 -3.84 3.53
CA ILE A 53 3.58 -4.91 3.38
C ILE A 53 2.46 -4.78 4.42
N GLU A 54 2.79 -4.45 5.68
CA GLU A 54 1.79 -4.21 6.71
C GLU A 54 0.88 -3.03 6.35
N ILE A 55 1.47 -1.93 5.86
CA ILE A 55 0.71 -0.75 5.38
C ILE A 55 -0.24 -1.14 4.26
N CYS A 56 0.25 -1.88 3.26
CA CYS A 56 -0.56 -2.37 2.14
C CYS A 56 -1.74 -3.22 2.63
N ARG A 57 -1.49 -4.16 3.55
CA ARG A 57 -2.53 -5.03 4.13
C ARG A 57 -3.60 -4.22 4.85
N ARG A 58 -3.21 -3.30 5.74
CA ARG A 58 -4.16 -2.45 6.45
C ARG A 58 -5.03 -1.64 5.49
N ARG A 59 -4.43 -1.09 4.42
CA ARG A 59 -5.18 -0.34 3.39
C ARG A 59 -6.20 -1.21 2.66
N ILE A 60 -5.82 -2.41 2.25
CA ILE A 60 -6.73 -3.36 1.58
C ILE A 60 -7.88 -3.72 2.52
N THR A 61 -7.60 -4.05 3.78
CA THR A 61 -8.62 -4.36 4.77
C THR A 61 -9.58 -3.19 4.98
N ASN A 62 -9.06 -1.97 5.13
CA ASN A 62 -9.87 -0.78 5.29
C ASN A 62 -10.75 -0.53 4.06
N ALA A 63 -10.19 -0.68 2.85
CA ALA A 63 -10.95 -0.55 1.61
C ALA A 63 -12.10 -1.59 1.55
N GLY A 64 -11.83 -2.84 1.93
CA GLY A 64 -12.84 -3.90 2.01
C GLY A 64 -14.00 -3.53 2.95
N ILE A 65 -13.68 -3.03 4.15
CA ILE A 65 -14.69 -2.57 5.12
C ILE A 65 -15.55 -1.45 4.56
N GLN A 66 -14.96 -0.49 3.83
CA GLN A 66 -15.74 0.60 3.22
C GLN A 66 -16.66 0.09 2.12
N VAL A 67 -16.19 -0.86 1.29
CA VAL A 67 -17.02 -1.50 0.27
C VAL A 67 -18.20 -2.23 0.91
N GLU A 68 -17.95 -3.05 1.94
CA GLU A 68 -19.01 -3.76 2.68
C GLU A 68 -20.06 -2.80 3.25
N ARG A 69 -19.65 -1.65 3.81
CA ARG A 69 -20.56 -0.62 4.31
C ARG A 69 -21.44 -0.02 3.21
N VAL A 70 -20.85 0.27 2.05
CA VAL A 70 -21.59 0.82 0.90
C VAL A 70 -22.59 -0.21 0.39
N VAL A 71 -22.20 -1.47 0.26
CA VAL A 71 -23.11 -2.55 -0.15
C VAL A 71 -24.28 -2.69 0.83
N ALA A 72 -24.01 -2.75 2.13
CA ALA A 72 -25.06 -2.85 3.15
C ALA A 72 -26.04 -1.66 3.13
N ALA A 73 -25.54 -0.44 2.88
CA ALA A 73 -26.40 0.74 2.75
C ALA A 73 -27.32 0.66 1.52
N LEU A 74 -26.82 0.15 0.39
CA LEU A 74 -27.61 -0.04 -0.83
C LEU A 74 -28.69 -1.12 -0.66
N GLU A 75 -28.39 -2.19 0.08
CA GLU A 75 -29.36 -3.24 0.41
C GLU A 75 -30.48 -2.69 1.31
N SER A 76 -30.14 -1.91 2.36
CA SER A 76 -31.16 -1.30 3.23
C SER A 76 -32.06 -0.28 2.54
N ASP A 77 -31.52 0.44 1.55
CA ASP A 77 -32.29 1.40 0.75
C ASP A 77 -33.24 0.71 -0.24
N THR A 78 -32.93 -0.53 -0.67
CA THR A 78 -33.74 -1.29 -1.64
C THR A 78 -34.91 -2.03 -0.98
N GLU A 79 -34.79 -2.38 0.31
CA GLU A 79 -35.84 -3.04 1.10
C GLU A 79 -36.84 -2.07 1.75
N SER A 80 -36.70 -0.76 1.51
CA SER A 80 -37.57 0.32 2.03
C SER A 80 -38.66 0.77 1.06
#